data_AF-U2C4U6-F1
#
_entry.id   AF-U2C4U6-F1
#
_cell.length_a   1.000
_cell.length_b   1.000
_cell.length_c   1.000
_cell.angle_alpha   90.00
_cell.angle_beta   90.00
_cell.angle_gamma   90.00
#
_symmetry.space_group_name_H-M   'P 1'
#
loop_
_entity.id
_entity.type
_entity.pdbx_description
1 polymer ?
#
loop_
_entity_poly.entity_id
_entity_poly.type
_entity_poly.pdbx_seq_one_letter_code
_entity_poly.pdbx_strand_id
1 'polypeptide(L)'
;MDNIQQKTAQTLLQQAEEVTIAGIKYQVPQPTLGTLILVSQEIAHIPMEELNREKTVGEAFQKATHGKHVARALALMILGASHPKPTLWKRFKEWLHPKERQIKRLTDKILHQMSIQEAGILFIQLLGKMQTTDFFMLITFLNEANLLKPTRKVSETTASGR
;
A
#
# COMPACT_ATOMS: atom_id res chain seq x y z
N MET A 1 1.98 -32.56 15.34
CA MET A 1 3.28 -32.26 14.73
C MET A 1 3.02 -32.04 13.26
N ASP A 2 2.79 -30.79 12.87
CA ASP A 2 2.37 -30.48 11.51
C ASP A 2 3.56 -30.53 10.56
N ASN A 3 3.44 -31.42 9.58
CA ASN A 3 4.53 -31.83 8.70
C ASN A 3 4.78 -30.74 7.66
N ILE A 4 6.05 -30.41 7.42
CA ILE A 4 6.49 -29.33 6.51
C ILE A 4 5.83 -29.47 5.13
N GLN A 5 5.54 -30.70 4.71
CA GLN A 5 4.86 -31.05 3.46
C GLN A 5 3.41 -30.52 3.36
N GLN A 6 2.66 -30.45 4.46
CA GLN A 6 1.33 -29.81 4.48
C GLN A 6 1.45 -28.29 4.34
N LYS A 7 2.48 -27.71 4.97
CA LYS A 7 2.78 -26.27 4.87
C LYS A 7 3.19 -25.90 3.44
N THR A 8 3.98 -26.75 2.78
CA THR A 8 4.37 -26.63 1.36
C THR A 8 3.20 -26.84 0.41
N ALA A 9 2.33 -27.81 0.68
CA ALA A 9 1.12 -28.03 -0.10
C ALA A 9 0.21 -26.80 -0.03
N GLN A 10 0.00 -26.21 1.15
CA GLN A 10 -0.75 -24.95 1.30
C GLN A 10 -0.08 -23.75 0.62
N THR A 11 1.25 -23.72 0.50
CA THR A 11 1.97 -22.66 -0.24
C THR A 11 1.86 -22.81 -1.76
N LEU A 12 1.67 -24.04 -2.25
CA LEU A 12 1.43 -24.32 -3.68
C LEU A 12 -0.04 -24.19 -4.06
N LEU A 13 -0.95 -24.57 -3.15
CA LEU A 13 -2.41 -24.43 -3.26
C LEU A 13 -2.83 -23.01 -2.85
N GLN A 14 -2.20 -21.98 -3.44
CA GLN A 14 -2.50 -20.56 -3.22
C GLN A 14 -3.97 -20.27 -3.53
N GLN A 15 -4.84 -20.54 -2.58
CA GLN A 15 -6.17 -19.97 -2.56
C GLN A 15 -5.96 -18.46 -2.45
N ALA A 16 -6.45 -17.73 -3.45
CA ALA A 16 -6.49 -16.28 -3.39
C ALA A 16 -7.11 -15.90 -2.04
N GLU A 17 -6.41 -15.03 -1.32
CA GLU A 17 -6.79 -14.72 0.05
C GLU A 17 -8.07 -13.89 0.00
N GLU A 18 -9.09 -14.27 0.76
CA GLU A 18 -10.34 -13.53 0.77
C GLU A 18 -10.37 -12.49 1.90
N VAL A 19 -10.63 -11.23 1.55
CA VAL A 19 -10.85 -10.15 2.52
C VAL A 19 -12.24 -9.56 2.35
N THR A 20 -12.88 -9.19 3.46
CA THR A 20 -14.20 -8.55 3.42
C THR A 20 -14.06 -7.06 3.75
N ILE A 21 -14.51 -6.20 2.82
CA ILE A 21 -14.57 -4.75 3.02
C ILE A 21 -16.02 -4.30 2.86
N ALA A 22 -16.57 -3.68 3.90
CA ALA A 22 -17.94 -3.19 3.93
C ALA A 22 -18.97 -4.25 3.44
N GLY A 23 -18.83 -5.48 3.92
CA GLY A 23 -19.71 -6.61 3.56
C GLY A 23 -19.47 -7.22 2.17
N ILE A 24 -18.48 -6.74 1.41
CA ILE A 24 -18.13 -7.28 0.09
C ILE A 24 -16.83 -8.06 0.20
N LYS A 25 -16.84 -9.29 -0.32
CA LYS A 25 -15.67 -10.18 -0.37
C LYS A 25 -14.82 -9.88 -1.60
N TYR A 26 -13.51 -9.79 -1.41
CA TYR A 26 -12.51 -9.55 -2.44
C TYR A 26 -11.48 -10.67 -2.39
N GLN A 27 -11.13 -11.19 -3.57
CA GLN A 27 -10.05 -12.15 -3.74
C GLN A 27 -8.75 -11.37 -3.97
N VAL A 28 -7.82 -11.51 -3.04
CA VAL A 28 -6.52 -10.84 -3.04
C VAL A 28 -5.54 -11.69 -3.85
N PRO A 29 -5.05 -11.17 -5.00
CA PRO A 29 -4.04 -11.86 -5.78
C PRO A 29 -2.65 -11.72 -5.13
N GLN A 30 -1.71 -12.58 -5.52
CA GLN A 30 -0.29 -12.31 -5.24
C GLN A 30 0.11 -10.96 -5.85
N PRO A 31 0.86 -10.12 -5.11
CA PRO A 31 1.23 -8.80 -5.60
C PRO A 31 2.19 -8.91 -6.79
N THR A 32 1.91 -8.15 -7.85
CA THR A 32 2.87 -8.01 -8.97
C THR A 32 3.91 -6.96 -8.63
N LEU A 33 5.05 -6.96 -9.34
CA LEU A 33 6.04 -5.88 -9.25
C LEU A 33 5.42 -4.48 -9.38
N GLY A 34 4.49 -4.30 -10.32
CA GLY A 34 3.76 -3.04 -10.50
C GLY A 34 2.87 -2.70 -9.29
N THR A 35 2.27 -3.69 -8.64
CA THR A 35 1.52 -3.48 -7.38
C THR A 35 2.46 -2.96 -6.30
N LEU A 36 3.62 -3.60 -6.10
CA LEU A 36 4.57 -3.20 -5.06
C LEU A 36 5.10 -1.77 -5.27
N ILE A 37 5.40 -1.39 -6.52
CA ILE A 37 5.83 -0.03 -6.88
C ILE A 37 4.74 1.00 -6.59
N LEU A 38 3.48 0.73 -6.97
CA LEU A 38 2.41 1.70 -6.74
C LEU A 38 2.08 1.81 -5.24
N VAL A 39 2.10 0.70 -4.50
CA VAL A 39 1.91 0.70 -3.05
C VAL A 39 3.02 1.49 -2.35
N SER A 40 4.28 1.28 -2.73
CA SER A 40 5.40 2.04 -2.15
C SER A 40 5.30 3.54 -2.44
N GLN A 41 4.87 3.92 -3.64
CA GLN A 41 4.60 5.31 -4.00
C GLN A 41 3.51 5.94 -3.13
N GLU A 42 2.38 5.26 -2.91
CA GLU A 42 1.30 5.79 -2.07
C GLU A 42 1.77 5.96 -0.60
N ILE A 43 2.46 4.97 -0.04
CA ILE A 43 2.98 5.04 1.33
C ILE A 43 4.05 6.13 1.45
N ALA A 44 4.87 6.34 0.42
CA ALA A 44 5.82 7.44 0.39
C ALA A 44 5.13 8.81 0.43
N HIS A 45 3.84 8.99 0.19
CA HIS A 45 3.20 10.29 0.42
C HIS A 45 2.90 10.58 1.89
N ILE A 46 3.07 9.58 2.77
CA ILE A 46 2.86 9.71 4.21
C ILE A 46 4.17 10.23 4.85
N PRO A 47 4.13 11.34 5.63
CA PRO A 47 5.31 11.87 6.30
C PRO A 47 5.79 10.92 7.41
N MET A 48 7.10 10.67 7.47
CA MET A 48 7.70 9.73 8.43
C MET A 48 7.64 10.25 9.87
N GLU A 49 7.60 11.57 10.08
CA GLU A 49 7.45 12.19 11.40
C GLU A 49 6.10 11.86 12.07
N GLU A 50 5.09 11.45 11.29
CA GLU A 50 3.79 11.01 11.79
C GLU A 50 3.77 9.52 12.17
N LEU A 51 4.70 8.73 11.62
CA LEU A 51 4.88 7.31 11.93
C LEU A 51 5.80 7.06 13.14
N ASN A 52 6.68 8.02 13.46
CA ASN A 52 7.76 7.88 14.46
C ASN A 52 7.41 8.39 15.87
N ARG A 53 6.22 8.97 16.08
CA ARG A 53 5.72 9.18 17.45
C ARG A 53 5.26 7.82 17.95
N GLU A 54 5.47 7.48 19.23
CA GLU A 54 5.11 6.23 19.96
C GLU A 54 3.59 5.88 19.96
N LYS A 55 2.93 6.18 18.86
CA LYS A 55 1.52 6.20 18.62
C LYS A 55 1.29 5.02 17.68
N THR A 56 0.39 4.12 18.06
CA THR A 56 0.12 2.87 17.35
C THR A 56 -0.12 3.15 15.86
N VAL A 57 0.09 2.18 14.96
CA VAL A 57 -0.15 2.35 13.50
C VAL A 57 -1.50 3.06 13.20
N GLY A 58 -2.52 2.85 14.03
CA GLY A 58 -3.82 3.54 13.95
C GLY A 58 -3.83 5.05 14.30
N GLU A 59 -2.76 5.64 14.82
CA GLU A 59 -2.64 7.07 15.13
C GLU A 59 -1.88 7.85 14.06
N ALA A 60 -0.89 7.23 13.41
CA ALA A 60 -0.25 7.79 12.20
C ALA A 60 -1.27 8.02 11.07
N PHE A 61 -2.33 7.22 11.07
CA PHE A 61 -3.47 7.31 10.16
C PHE A 61 -4.60 8.26 10.61
N GLN A 62 -4.51 8.91 11.78
CA GLN A 62 -5.55 9.85 12.28
C GLN A 62 -5.61 11.18 11.54
N LYS A 63 -4.57 11.55 10.78
CA LYS A 63 -4.63 12.74 9.95
C LYS A 63 -5.35 12.43 8.64
N ALA A 64 -6.57 12.94 8.54
CA ALA A 64 -7.42 12.85 7.34
C ALA A 64 -6.70 13.24 6.03
N THR A 65 -5.67 14.08 6.12
CA THR A 65 -4.83 14.52 4.99
C THR A 65 -4.16 13.38 4.24
N HIS A 66 -3.75 12.30 4.93
CA HIS A 66 -3.01 11.18 4.33
C HIS A 66 -3.83 9.88 4.22
N GLY A 67 -5.02 9.82 4.85
CA GLY A 67 -5.88 8.64 4.83
C GLY A 67 -6.24 8.14 3.42
N LYS A 68 -6.30 9.05 2.44
CA LYS A 68 -6.54 8.68 1.03
C LYS A 68 -5.42 7.85 0.43
N HIS A 69 -4.16 8.17 0.73
CA HIS A 69 -3.01 7.41 0.23
C HIS A 69 -2.97 6.01 0.84
N VAL A 70 -3.31 5.89 2.12
CA VAL A 70 -3.44 4.61 2.83
C VAL A 70 -4.55 3.76 2.24
N ALA A 71 -5.74 4.34 2.07
CA ALA A 71 -6.88 3.67 1.47
C ALA A 71 -6.58 3.21 0.03
N ARG A 72 -5.79 3.99 -0.72
CA ARG A 72 -5.37 3.65 -2.07
C ARG A 72 -4.30 2.54 -2.10
N ALA A 73 -3.33 2.58 -1.18
CA ALA A 73 -2.36 1.51 -0.99
C ALA A 73 -3.06 0.17 -0.68
N LEU A 74 -4.02 0.17 0.25
CA LEU A 74 -4.84 -1.00 0.55
C LEU A 74 -5.63 -1.49 -0.66
N ALA A 75 -6.29 -0.60 -1.39
CA ALA A 75 -7.04 -0.97 -2.59
C ALA A 75 -6.14 -1.59 -3.67
N LEU A 76 -4.90 -1.11 -3.81
CA LEU A 76 -3.90 -1.66 -4.72
C LEU A 76 -3.41 -3.04 -4.26
N MET A 77 -3.21 -3.27 -2.96
CA MET A 77 -2.86 -4.60 -2.44
C MET A 77 -3.98 -5.61 -2.71
N ILE A 78 -5.24 -5.20 -2.55
CA ILE A 78 -6.41 -6.09 -2.66
C ILE A 78 -6.78 -6.39 -4.12
N LEU A 79 -6.74 -5.40 -5.01
CA LEU A 79 -7.14 -5.58 -6.43
C LEU A 79 -5.95 -5.78 -7.37
N GLY A 80 -4.73 -5.51 -6.90
CA GLY A 80 -3.52 -5.42 -7.70
C GLY A 80 -3.47 -4.16 -8.59
N ALA A 81 -2.28 -3.83 -9.09
CA ALA A 81 -2.09 -2.71 -10.01
C ALA A 81 -2.96 -2.83 -11.28
N SER A 82 -3.41 -1.68 -11.78
CA SER A 82 -3.97 -1.52 -13.12
C SER A 82 -2.85 -1.16 -14.08
N HIS A 83 -2.71 -1.89 -15.20
CA HIS A 83 -1.67 -1.63 -16.21
C HIS A 83 -1.75 -0.17 -16.70
N PRO A 84 -0.77 0.70 -16.39
CA PRO A 84 -0.68 2.00 -17.01
C PRO A 84 0.00 1.80 -18.36
N LYS A 85 -0.75 1.82 -19.47
CA LYS A 85 -0.12 1.95 -20.79
C LYS A 85 0.29 3.43 -20.99
N PRO A 86 1.54 3.73 -21.35
CA PRO A 86 1.95 5.07 -21.73
C PRO A 86 1.43 5.30 -23.15
N THR A 87 0.29 5.97 -23.32
CA THR A 87 -0.09 6.42 -24.67
C THR A 87 -1.00 7.63 -24.61
N LEU A 88 -0.68 8.59 -25.48
CA LEU A 88 -1.24 9.94 -25.69
C LEU A 88 -2.76 10.01 -26.00
N TRP A 89 -3.51 8.92 -25.82
CA TRP A 89 -4.95 8.81 -26.10
C TRP A 89 -5.83 9.16 -24.88
N LYS A 90 -5.42 10.20 -24.14
CA LYS A 90 -5.87 10.50 -22.77
C LYS A 90 -7.32 10.99 -22.62
N ARG A 91 -8.06 11.27 -23.71
CA ARG A 91 -9.42 11.84 -23.63
C ARG A 91 -10.59 10.88 -23.93
N PHE A 92 -10.36 9.73 -24.55
CA PHE A 92 -11.44 8.77 -24.89
C PHE A 92 -11.50 7.52 -23.98
N LYS A 93 -10.54 7.33 -23.08
CA LYS A 93 -10.23 6.01 -22.50
C LYS A 93 -10.69 5.79 -21.05
N GLU A 94 -11.37 6.74 -20.41
CA GLU A 94 -11.96 6.50 -19.08
C GLU A 94 -13.02 5.37 -19.12
N TRP A 95 -13.64 5.13 -20.28
CA TRP A 95 -14.56 4.00 -20.47
C TRP A 95 -13.84 2.63 -20.46
N LEU A 96 -12.57 2.55 -20.87
CA LEU A 96 -11.84 1.30 -21.12
C LEU A 96 -11.02 0.75 -19.95
N HIS A 97 -10.95 1.43 -18.80
CA HIS A 97 -10.16 0.98 -17.64
C HIS A 97 -11.04 0.56 -16.45
N PRO A 98 -11.69 -0.61 -16.51
CA PRO A 98 -12.56 -1.09 -15.43
C PRO A 98 -11.80 -1.26 -14.11
N LYS A 99 -10.53 -1.68 -14.17
CA LYS A 99 -9.70 -1.93 -12.98
C LYS A 99 -9.32 -0.65 -12.22
N GLU A 100 -8.95 0.42 -12.91
CA GLU A 100 -8.67 1.71 -12.25
C GLU A 100 -9.92 2.28 -11.56
N ARG A 101 -11.10 2.12 -12.18
CA ARG A 101 -12.37 2.50 -11.53
C ARG A 101 -12.69 1.63 -10.33
N GLN A 102 -12.39 0.34 -10.37
CA GLN A 102 -12.54 -0.54 -9.20
C GLN A 102 -11.61 -0.13 -8.07
N ILE A 103 -10.33 0.18 -8.37
CA ILE A 103 -9.37 0.69 -7.38
C ILE A 103 -9.90 1.97 -6.75
N LYS A 104 -10.31 2.97 -7.54
CA LYS A 104 -10.88 4.22 -7.01
C LYS A 104 -12.10 3.98 -6.12
N ARG A 105 -13.05 3.15 -6.58
CA ARG A 105 -14.25 2.80 -5.79
C ARG A 105 -13.90 2.10 -4.48
N LEU A 106 -12.92 1.20 -4.50
CA LEU A 106 -12.49 0.51 -3.29
C LEU A 106 -11.74 1.45 -2.34
N THR A 107 -10.90 2.35 -2.88
CA THR A 107 -10.27 3.43 -2.10
C THR A 107 -11.32 4.26 -1.38
N ASP A 108 -12.36 4.72 -2.09
CA ASP A 108 -13.41 5.53 -1.49
C ASP A 108 -14.18 4.74 -0.42
N LYS A 109 -14.45 3.45 -0.63
CA LYS A 109 -15.07 2.59 0.39
C LYS A 109 -14.20 2.47 1.64
N ILE A 110 -12.92 2.15 1.47
CA ILE A 110 -11.99 2.03 2.61
C ILE A 110 -11.92 3.35 3.37
N LEU A 111 -11.84 4.47 2.67
CA LEU A 111 -11.70 5.80 3.27
C LEU A 111 -12.93 6.24 4.08
N HIS A 112 -14.15 5.89 3.63
CA HIS A 112 -15.38 6.39 4.24
C HIS A 112 -16.14 5.35 5.07
N GLN A 113 -15.84 4.05 4.91
CA GLN A 113 -16.60 2.97 5.53
C GLN A 113 -15.77 2.09 6.48
N MET A 114 -14.44 2.25 6.52
CA MET A 114 -13.60 1.57 7.49
C MET A 114 -13.08 2.56 8.53
N SER A 115 -12.97 2.10 9.77
CA SER A 115 -12.20 2.83 10.77
C SER A 115 -10.71 2.75 10.46
N ILE A 116 -9.96 3.72 10.97
CA ILE A 116 -8.50 3.75 10.84
C ILE A 116 -7.85 2.48 11.44
N GLN A 117 -8.40 1.97 12.55
CA GLN A 117 -7.90 0.77 13.20
C GLN A 117 -8.13 -0.48 12.33
N GLU A 118 -9.32 -0.61 11.74
CA GLU A 118 -9.63 -1.70 10.80
C GLU A 118 -8.71 -1.66 9.58
N ALA A 119 -8.49 -0.48 9.01
CA ALA A 119 -7.59 -0.30 7.88
C ALA A 119 -6.13 -0.69 8.24
N GLY A 120 -5.66 -0.30 9.43
CA GLY A 120 -4.33 -0.66 9.93
C GLY A 120 -4.17 -2.16 10.17
N ILE A 121 -5.17 -2.81 10.79
CA ILE A 121 -5.17 -4.27 11.00
C ILE A 121 -5.15 -5.00 9.66
N LEU A 122 -6.00 -4.60 8.72
CA LEU A 122 -6.06 -5.19 7.38
C LEU A 122 -4.72 -5.02 6.65
N PHE A 123 -4.09 -3.85 6.77
CA PHE A 123 -2.78 -3.59 6.17
C PHE A 123 -1.70 -4.55 6.69
N ILE A 124 -1.61 -4.71 8.03
CA ILE A 124 -0.67 -5.64 8.67
C ILE A 124 -0.98 -7.09 8.27
N GLN A 125 -2.25 -7.48 8.20
CA GLN A 125 -2.66 -8.82 7.78
C GLN A 125 -2.23 -9.13 6.35
N LEU A 126 -2.46 -8.19 5.42
CA LEU A 126 -2.04 -8.34 4.03
C LEU A 126 -0.52 -8.43 3.91
N LEU A 127 0.24 -7.60 4.66
CA LEU A 127 1.70 -7.69 4.70
C LEU A 127 2.19 -9.03 5.23
N GLY A 128 1.58 -9.54 6.31
CA GLY A 128 1.97 -10.80 6.94
C GLY A 128 1.70 -12.05 6.10
N LYS A 129 0.86 -11.93 5.07
CA LYS A 129 0.50 -13.03 4.16
C LYS A 129 1.19 -12.95 2.80
N MET A 130 1.91 -11.87 2.51
CA MET A 130 2.78 -11.79 1.34
C MET A 130 3.89 -12.83 1.41
N GLN A 131 4.38 -13.25 0.24
CA GLN A 131 5.61 -14.02 0.19
C GLN A 131 6.77 -13.20 0.74
N THR A 132 7.71 -13.85 1.41
CA THR A 132 8.88 -13.20 2.01
C THR A 132 9.63 -12.32 1.01
N THR A 133 9.79 -12.78 -0.24
CA THR A 133 10.43 -12.03 -1.31
C THR A 133 9.68 -10.75 -1.66
N ASP A 134 8.35 -10.82 -1.78
CA ASP A 134 7.52 -9.66 -2.13
C ASP A 134 7.52 -8.62 -1.01
N PHE A 135 7.49 -9.08 0.25
CA PHE A 135 7.63 -8.20 1.40
C PHE A 135 8.98 -7.46 1.38
N PHE A 136 10.09 -8.17 1.19
CA PHE A 136 11.41 -7.54 1.10
C PHE A 136 11.51 -6.56 -0.06
N MET A 137 10.96 -6.90 -1.23
CA MET A 137 10.90 -6.00 -2.38
C MET A 137 10.12 -4.72 -2.06
N LEU A 138 8.98 -4.83 -1.36
CA LEU A 138 8.21 -3.66 -0.93
C LEU A 138 9.01 -2.76 0.01
N ILE A 139 9.71 -3.34 0.99
CA ILE A 139 10.57 -2.59 1.92
C ILE A 139 11.70 -1.88 1.18
N THR A 140 12.34 -2.56 0.21
CA THR A 140 13.39 -1.95 -0.63
C THR A 140 12.84 -0.74 -1.39
N PHE A 141 11.69 -0.86 -2.04
CA PHE A 141 11.08 0.27 -2.75
C PHE A 141 10.67 1.41 -1.83
N LEU A 142 10.19 1.10 -0.62
CA LEU A 142 9.86 2.13 0.37
C LEU A 142 11.10 2.90 0.83
N ASN A 143 12.20 2.19 1.07
CA ASN A 143 13.48 2.82 1.41
C ASN A 143 13.98 3.72 0.28
N GLU A 144 13.96 3.25 -0.96
CA GLU A 144 14.31 4.05 -2.14
C GLU A 144 13.41 5.29 -2.27
N ALA A 145 12.10 5.11 -2.19
CA ALA A 145 11.15 6.22 -2.29
C ALA A 145 11.34 7.24 -1.15
N ASN A 146 11.70 6.78 0.05
CA ASN A 146 12.00 7.65 1.18
C ASN A 146 13.35 8.39 1.01
N LEU A 147 14.38 7.73 0.47
CA LEU A 147 15.66 8.37 0.14
C LEU A 147 15.51 9.46 -0.92
N LEU A 148 14.58 9.28 -1.85
CA LEU A 148 14.27 10.26 -2.90
C LEU A 148 13.45 11.46 -2.41
N LYS A 149 12.87 11.40 -1.21
CA LYS A 149 12.25 12.60 -0.62
C LYS A 149 13.36 13.60 -0.28
N PRO A 150 13.24 14.88 -0.68
CA PRO A 150 14.20 15.90 -0.27
C PRO A 150 14.28 15.94 1.26
N THR A 151 15.38 15.48 1.83
CA THR A 151 15.70 15.63 3.24
C THR A 151 16.10 17.08 3.48
N ARG A 152 15.13 18.01 3.44
CA ARG A 152 15.42 19.40 3.74
C ARG A 152 15.61 19.56 5.25
N LYS A 153 16.84 19.36 5.69
CA LYS A 153 17.47 20.18 6.72
C LYS A 153 18.79 20.68 6.16
N VAL A 154 18.71 21.70 5.31
CA VAL A 154 19.82 22.64 5.18
C VAL A 154 19.89 23.32 6.55
N SER A 155 20.71 22.78 7.44
CA SER A 155 21.23 23.57 8.55
C SER A 155 21.90 24.75 7.87
N GLU A 156 21.36 25.94 8.06
CA GLU A 156 22.07 27.16 7.70
C GLU A 156 23.45 27.06 8.36
N THR A 157 24.48 26.84 7.55
CA THR A 157 25.85 26.95 7.99
C THR A 157 26.09 28.44 8.24
N THR A 158 25.70 28.92 9.42
CA THR A 158 26.27 30.15 9.96
C THR A 158 27.73 29.85 10.27
N ALA A 159 28.58 30.01 9.26
CA ALA A 159 30.00 30.23 9.49
C ALA A 159 30.13 31.59 10.20
N SER A 160 30.06 31.56 11.53
CA SER A 160 30.45 32.70 12.36
C SER A 160 31.97 32.77 12.33
N GLY A 161 32.51 33.46 11.32
CA GLY A 161 33.90 33.90 11.35
C GLY A 161 34.06 34.99 12.42
N ARG A 162 34.77 34.65 13.49
CA ARG A 162 35.50 35.60 14.33
C ARG A 162 36.63 34.91 15.06
#